data_AF-A0A259P629-F1
#
_entry.id   AF-A0A259P629-F1
#
_cell.length_a   1.000
_cell.length_b   1.000
_cell.length_c   1.000
_cell.angle_alpha   90.00
_cell.angle_beta   90.00
_cell.angle_gamma   90.00
#
_symmetry.space_group_name_H-M   'P 1'
#
loop_
_entity.id
_entity.type
_entity.pdbx_description
1 polymer ?
#
loop_
_entity_poly.entity_id
_entity_poly.type
_entity_poly.pdbx_seq_one_letter_code
_entity_poly.pdbx_strand_id
1 'polypeptide(L)' 'MKLVAFERSVQGTGASRRLRNSGKTPGIIYGGKDAATVIELDHNAL' A
#
# COMPACT_ATOMS: atom_id res chain seq x y z
N MET A 1 -6.54 -15.27 -7.76
CA MET A 1 -5.90 -13.95 -8.00
C MET A 1 -4.93 -13.69 -6.85
N LYS A 2 -3.64 -13.47 -7.13
CA LYS A 2 -2.58 -13.31 -6.11
C LYS A 2 -2.20 -11.83 -6.05
N LEU A 3 -2.48 -11.18 -4.93
CA LEU A 3 -2.09 -9.79 -4.69
C LEU A 3 -0.76 -9.78 -3.95
N VAL A 4 0.27 -9.13 -4.52
CA VAL A 4 1.55 -8.92 -3.86
C VAL A 4 1.50 -7.55 -3.19
N ALA A 5 1.47 -7.53 -1.87
CA ALA A 5 1.47 -6.32 -1.05
C ALA A 5 2.78 -6.22 -0.27
N PHE A 6 3.35 -5.02 -0.21
CA PHE A 6 4.54 -4.75 0.58
C PHE A 6 4.20 -3.81 1.74
N GLU A 7 4.89 -3.98 2.86
CA GLU A 7 4.74 -3.09 4.02
C GLU A 7 5.36 -1.71 3.73
N ARG A 8 4.68 -0.64 4.16
CA ARG A 8 5.17 0.73 3.96
C ARG A 8 6.00 1.21 5.14
N SER A 9 7.27 1.52 4.89
CA SER A 9 8.16 2.10 5.89
C SER A 9 7.88 3.57 6.20
N VAL A 10 7.32 4.33 5.24
CA VAL A 10 7.09 5.78 5.38
C VAL A 10 5.62 6.14 5.12
N GLN A 11 4.99 6.68 6.16
CA GLN A 11 3.66 7.30 6.10
C GLN A 11 3.77 8.80 5.84
N GLY A 12 2.87 9.36 5.03
CA GLY A 12 2.80 10.79 4.78
C GLY A 12 2.30 11.14 3.37
N THR A 13 1.89 12.40 3.18
CA THR A 13 1.36 12.90 1.89
C THR A 13 2.42 12.89 0.79
N GLY A 14 3.66 13.27 1.10
CA GLY A 14 4.78 13.24 0.15
C GLY A 14 5.19 11.83 -0.25
N ALA A 15 5.23 10.89 0.70
CA ALA A 15 5.53 9.48 0.43
C ALA A 15 4.44 8.84 -0.44
N SER A 16 3.17 9.05 -0.11
CA SER A 16 2.04 8.55 -0.91
C SER A 16 2.00 9.14 -2.33
N ARG A 17 2.38 10.42 -2.52
CA ARG A 17 2.49 11.04 -3.85
C ARG A 17 3.57 10.37 -4.70
N ARG A 18 4.76 10.13 -4.13
CA ARG A 18 5.85 9.43 -4.84
C ARG A 18 5.46 8.01 -5.23
N LEU A 19 4.80 7.27 -4.32
CA LEU A 19 4.33 5.91 -4.59
C LEU A 19 3.35 5.87 -5.77
N ARG A 20 2.37 6.77 -5.80
CA ARG A 20 1.42 6.86 -6.92
C ARG A 20 2.12 7.19 -8.25
N ASN A 21 3.09 8.11 -8.25
CA ASN A 21 3.86 8.43 -9.45
C ASN A 21 4.70 7.24 -9.94
N SER A 22 5.14 6.36 -9.04
CA SER A 22 5.88 5.14 -9.38
C SER A 22 5.00 3.94 -9.79
N GLY A 23 3.69 4.13 -9.96
CA GLY A 23 2.76 3.04 -10.31
C GLY A 23 2.33 2.17 -9.12
N LYS A 24 2.69 2.54 -7.89
CA LYS A 24 2.28 1.85 -6.67
C LYS A 24 1.10 2.56 -6.02
N THR A 25 0.04 1.82 -5.74
CA THR A 25 -1.15 2.31 -5.06
C THR A 25 -0.99 2.13 -3.55
N PRO A 26 -1.01 3.22 -2.75
CA PRO A 26 -1.00 3.10 -1.29
C PRO A 26 -2.35 2.57 -0.81
N GLY A 27 -2.33 1.62 0.12
CA GLY A 27 -3.50 1.02 0.74
C GLY A 27 -3.31 0.77 2.24
N ILE A 28 -4.39 0.36 2.89
CA ILE A 28 -4.40 -0.07 4.28
C ILE A 28 -5.21 -1.36 4.34
N ILE A 29 -4.62 -2.42 4.88
CA ILE A 29 -5.38 -3.63 5.23
C ILE A 29 -5.84 -3.47 6.66
N TYR A 30 -7.15 -3.60 6.85
CA TYR A 30 -7.79 -3.62 8.16
C TYR A 30 -8.80 -4.78 8.18
N GLY A 31 -8.91 -5.47 9.31
CA GLY A 31 -9.85 -6.57 9.46
C GLY A 31 -9.69 -7.34 10.77
N GLY A 32 -10.80 -7.85 11.31
CA GLY A 32 -10.81 -8.70 12.50
C GLY A 32 -10.35 -7.98 13.76
N LYS A 33 -9.40 -8.59 14.49
CA LYS A 33 -8.78 -8.07 15.71
C LYS A 33 -7.37 -7.49 15.49
N ASP A 34 -6.88 -7.54 14.26
CA ASP A 34 -5.50 -7.20 13.96
C ASP A 34 -5.33 -5.70 13.69
N ALA A 35 -4.13 -5.20 14.01
CA ALA A 35 -3.78 -3.80 13.81
C ALA A 35 -3.76 -3.45 12.31
N ALA A 36 -4.28 -2.27 11.99
CA ALA A 36 -4.30 -1.77 10.62
C ALA A 36 -2.87 -1.68 10.06
N THR A 37 -2.60 -2.40 8.97
CA THR A 37 -1.28 -2.46 8.36
C THR A 37 -1.25 -1.60 7.10
N VAL A 38 -0.28 -0.70 7.05
CA VAL A 38 -0.10 0.23 5.94
C VAL A 38 0.70 -0.46 4.86
N ILE A 39 0.12 -0.60 3.67
CA ILE A 39 0.71 -1.38 2.58
C ILE A 39 0.76 -0.61 1.27
N GLU A 40 1.63 -1.05 0.37
CA GLU A 40 1.68 -0.63 -1.02
C GLU A 40 1.31 -1.81 -1.92
N LEU A 41 0.46 -1.55 -2.91
CA LEU A 41 0.09 -2.49 -3.97
C LEU A 41 0.66 -2.00 -5.31
N ASP A 42 1.01 -2.92 -6.20
CA ASP A 42 1.28 -2.58 -7.60
C ASP A 42 -0.06 -2.38 -8.34
N HIS A 43 -0.20 -1.26 -9.06
CA HIS A 43 -1.40 -0.97 -9.85
C HIS A 43 -1.46 -1.80 -11.15
N ASN A 44 -0.32 -2.22 -11.69
CA ASN A 44 -0.25 -2.95 -12.97
C ASN A 44 -0.57 -4.45 -12.84
N ALA A 45 -0.65 -4.98 -11.62
CA ALA A 45 -0.93 -6.39 -11.35
C ALA A 45 -2.38 -6.67 -10.92
N LEU A 46 -3.28 -5.69 -11.08
CA LEU A 46 -4.70 -5.81 -10.78
C LEU A 46 -5.49 -6.36 -11.97
#